data_AF-A0AAU9V1D6-F1
#
_entry.id   AF-A0AAU9V1D6-F1
#
_cell.length_a   1.000
_cell.length_b   1.000
_cell.length_c   1.000
_cell.angle_alpha   90.00
_cell.angle_beta   90.00
_cell.angle_gamma   90.00
#
_symmetry.space_group_name_H-M   'P 1'
#
loop_
_entity.id
_entity.type
_entity.pdbx_description
1 polymer ?
#
loop_
_entity_poly.entity_id
_entity_poly.type
_entity_poly.pdbx_seq_one_letter_code
_entity_poly.pdbx_strand_id
1 'polypeptide(L)'
;MFEWAYSGANKDVPRNVGPECAYYLSPLRQIIETIIVTTACLYIIIKTYPKLEIPKDNTYIKCDRGGKRLLVILLALLWGMEIGFKFASRTVIYLLNPCHVTTLIQIYLLAAPPSKTVTALFRIHLNLLNGPLLAFLFPETASRTIFAEAALYWIQHGMMFVIPYYLLRIGGVYNVEPIWDFNWAIFSYCLNLLYHFIVLQAIAIPAQVNLNHMLCPAILDPFDGPWYRIAAVVHQAILCPLLCKLFCLVADFCLTKFPPTKIKPHMKDHLQDKKLVEYVE
;
A
#
# COMPACT_ATOMS: atom_id res chain seq x y z
N MET A 1 -20.83 -5.66 21.31
CA MET A 1 -21.35 -4.48 20.58
C MET A 1 -20.85 -4.39 19.13
N PHE A 2 -19.63 -4.85 18.79
CA PHE A 2 -19.10 -4.83 17.40
C PHE A 2 -19.09 -6.18 16.66
N GLU A 3 -19.77 -7.21 17.17
CA GLU A 3 -19.74 -8.57 16.59
C GLU A 3 -20.20 -8.63 15.12
N TRP A 4 -21.08 -7.73 14.69
CA TRP A 4 -21.50 -7.65 13.29
C TRP A 4 -20.32 -7.42 12.32
N ALA A 5 -19.22 -6.83 12.80
CA ALA A 5 -18.06 -6.51 11.99
C ALA A 5 -17.02 -7.64 11.85
N TYR A 6 -17.05 -8.64 12.74
CA TYR A 6 -16.02 -9.70 12.76
C TYR A 6 -16.52 -11.10 13.13
N SER A 7 -17.80 -11.28 13.46
CA SER A 7 -18.36 -12.59 13.85
C SER A 7 -18.31 -13.64 12.74
N GLY A 8 -18.19 -13.22 11.47
CA GLY A 8 -18.03 -14.13 10.35
C GLY A 8 -16.58 -14.47 10.01
N ALA A 9 -15.61 -14.03 10.81
CA ALA A 9 -14.22 -14.45 10.65
C ALA A 9 -14.13 -15.98 10.79
N ASN A 10 -13.67 -16.64 9.72
CA ASN A 10 -13.68 -18.10 9.64
C ASN A 10 -12.68 -18.72 10.62
N LYS A 11 -13.19 -19.49 11.59
CA LYS A 11 -12.42 -20.19 12.61
C LYS A 11 -11.76 -21.47 12.09
N ASP A 12 -12.26 -22.03 10.99
CA ASP A 12 -11.74 -23.24 10.37
C ASP A 12 -10.46 -22.97 9.56
N VAL A 13 -10.20 -21.70 9.21
CA VAL A 13 -8.94 -21.28 8.59
C VAL A 13 -7.90 -21.10 9.70
N PRO A 14 -6.82 -21.91 9.71
CA PRO A 14 -5.84 -21.82 10.78
C PRO A 14 -5.17 -20.44 10.79
N ARG A 15 -4.83 -19.96 11.99
CA ARG A 15 -4.13 -18.68 12.21
C ARG A 15 -4.90 -17.44 11.71
N ASN A 16 -6.22 -17.54 11.57
CA ASN A 16 -7.09 -16.45 11.12
C ASN A 16 -7.79 -15.71 12.28
N VAL A 17 -8.26 -16.45 13.28
CA VAL A 17 -9.04 -15.91 14.41
C VAL A 17 -8.89 -16.82 15.65
N GLY A 18 -9.18 -16.28 16.82
CA GLY A 18 -9.34 -17.04 18.07
C GLY A 18 -8.23 -16.82 19.10
N PRO A 19 -8.41 -17.37 20.31
CA PRO A 19 -7.50 -17.14 21.42
C PRO A 19 -6.11 -17.71 21.17
N GLU A 20 -5.99 -18.84 20.48
CA GLU A 20 -4.68 -19.42 20.12
C GLU A 20 -3.82 -18.42 19.33
N CYS A 21 -4.42 -17.76 18.33
CA CYS A 21 -3.72 -16.74 17.56
C CYS A 21 -3.50 -15.46 18.38
N ALA A 22 -4.50 -14.99 19.12
CA ALA A 22 -4.41 -13.77 19.92
C ALA A 22 -3.34 -13.83 21.03
N TYR A 23 -3.13 -15.02 21.59
CA TYR A 23 -2.17 -15.29 22.66
C TYR A 23 -0.94 -16.08 22.17
N TYR A 24 -0.70 -16.14 20.85
CA TYR A 24 0.49 -16.77 20.28
C TYR A 24 1.78 -16.16 20.86
N LEU A 25 1.79 -14.83 21.06
CA LEU A 25 2.81 -14.14 21.85
C LEU A 25 2.24 -13.69 23.20
N SER A 26 3.06 -13.71 24.25
CA SER A 26 2.65 -13.22 25.56
C SER A 26 2.30 -11.73 25.52
N PRO A 27 1.29 -11.26 26.28
CA PRO A 27 0.90 -9.84 26.30
C PRO A 27 2.06 -8.91 26.64
N LEU A 28 2.92 -9.31 27.57
CA LEU A 28 4.13 -8.57 27.94
C LEU A 28 5.06 -8.37 26.72
N ARG A 29 5.28 -9.43 25.94
CA ARG A 29 6.09 -9.34 24.72
C ARG A 29 5.45 -8.44 23.68
N GLN A 30 4.13 -8.52 23.50
CA GLN A 30 3.40 -7.62 22.59
C GLN A 30 3.57 -6.16 22.98
N ILE A 31 3.45 -5.83 24.26
CA ILE A 31 3.65 -4.47 24.77
C ILE A 31 5.10 -4.01 24.54
N ILE A 32 6.10 -4.84 24.87
CA ILE A 32 7.51 -4.50 24.71
C ILE A 32 7.84 -4.24 23.23
N GLU A 33 7.45 -5.15 22.33
CA GLU A 33 7.71 -5.00 20.89
C GLU A 33 7.02 -3.75 20.34
N THR A 34 5.76 -3.48 20.73
CA THR A 34 5.06 -2.25 20.34
C THR A 34 5.77 -1.00 20.82
N ILE A 35 6.18 -0.92 22.09
CA ILE A 35 6.86 0.27 22.63
C ILE A 35 8.18 0.52 21.89
N ILE A 36 8.98 -0.52 21.67
CA ILE A 36 10.28 -0.40 20.99
C ILE A 36 10.08 0.05 19.54
N VAL A 37 9.23 -0.65 18.78
CA VAL A 37 9.02 -0.38 17.34
C VAL A 37 8.39 1.00 17.14
N THR A 38 7.36 1.35 17.91
CA THR A 38 6.69 2.65 17.78
C THR A 38 7.62 3.81 18.15
N THR A 39 8.38 3.68 19.24
CA THR A 39 9.35 4.72 19.66
C THR A 39 10.43 4.92 18.60
N ALA A 40 10.99 3.83 18.07
CA ALA A 40 11.97 3.89 16.99
C ALA A 40 11.37 4.55 15.73
N CYS A 41 10.15 4.17 15.32
CA CYS A 41 9.47 4.76 14.16
C CYS A 41 9.20 6.26 14.35
N LEU A 42 8.73 6.68 15.53
CA LEU A 42 8.49 8.09 15.83
C LEU A 42 9.80 8.90 15.78
N TYR A 43 10.87 8.38 16.38
CA TYR A 43 12.18 9.02 16.31
C TYR A 43 12.67 9.17 14.86
N ILE A 44 12.58 8.10 14.06
CA ILE A 44 12.98 8.12 12.65
C ILE A 44 12.14 9.12 11.87
N ILE A 45 10.81 9.11 12.02
CA ILE A 45 9.88 10.05 11.37
C ILE A 45 10.25 11.50 11.69
N ILE A 46 10.52 11.83 12.95
CA ILE A 46 10.93 13.18 13.37
C ILE A 46 12.22 13.61 12.64
N LYS A 47 13.14 12.67 12.38
CA LYS A 47 14.42 12.93 11.69
C LYS A 47 14.30 12.94 10.16
N THR A 48 13.41 12.16 9.56
CA THR A 48 13.25 12.06 8.10
C THR A 48 12.24 13.06 7.53
N TYR A 49 11.17 13.38 8.26
CA TYR A 49 10.15 14.33 7.82
C TYR A 49 10.71 15.67 7.28
N PRO A 50 11.65 16.37 7.96
CA PRO A 50 12.20 17.62 7.44
C PRO A 50 13.08 17.46 6.19
N LYS A 51 13.47 16.23 5.84
CA LYS A 51 14.26 15.91 4.64
C LYS A 51 13.38 15.56 3.43
N LEU A 52 12.06 15.48 3.61
CA LEU A 52 11.14 15.13 2.53
C LEU A 52 10.93 16.32 1.60
N GLU A 53 11.53 16.26 0.41
CA GLU A 53 11.39 17.31 -0.58
C GLU A 53 10.26 17.00 -1.56
N ILE A 54 9.32 17.95 -1.69
CA ILE A 54 8.29 17.96 -2.72
C ILE A 54 8.64 19.07 -3.72
N PRO A 55 8.75 18.78 -5.03
CA PRO A 55 9.01 19.79 -6.04
C PRO A 55 8.01 20.96 -5.96
N LYS A 56 8.48 22.20 -6.09
CA LYS A 56 7.63 23.40 -6.11
C LYS A 56 6.91 23.47 -7.45
N ASP A 57 5.57 23.53 -7.38
CA ASP A 57 4.59 23.70 -8.46
C ASP A 57 5.02 23.28 -9.86
N ASN A 58 4.65 22.04 -10.17
CA ASN A 58 4.69 21.50 -11.52
C ASN A 58 3.46 22.02 -12.26
N THR A 59 3.64 22.74 -13.38
CA THR A 59 2.57 22.99 -14.35
C THR A 59 1.97 21.64 -14.73
N TYR A 60 0.80 21.33 -14.16
CA TYR A 60 0.07 20.11 -14.46
C TYR A 60 -0.52 20.24 -15.85
N ILE A 61 0.13 19.62 -16.84
CA ILE A 61 -0.46 19.48 -18.17
C ILE A 61 -1.41 18.28 -18.08
N LYS A 62 -2.71 18.54 -18.20
CA LYS A 62 -3.76 17.50 -18.19
C LYS A 62 -3.72 16.71 -19.50
N CYS A 63 -2.81 15.75 -19.61
CA CYS A 63 -2.69 14.86 -20.77
C CYS A 63 -3.41 13.51 -20.61
N ASP A 64 -4.34 13.38 -19.66
CA ASP A 64 -5.12 12.14 -19.48
C ASP A 64 -6.20 11.99 -20.58
N ARG A 65 -6.12 10.90 -21.35
CA ARG A 65 -7.12 10.50 -22.37
C ARG A 65 -8.31 9.75 -21.76
N GLY A 66 -8.71 10.10 -20.54
CA GLY A 66 -9.81 9.47 -19.80
C GLY A 66 -9.46 8.16 -19.09
N GLY A 67 -8.20 7.70 -19.13
CA GLY A 67 -7.82 6.46 -18.45
C GLY A 67 -7.79 6.63 -16.93
N LYS A 68 -7.42 7.81 -16.41
CA LYS A 68 -7.56 8.13 -14.97
C LYS A 68 -9.03 7.98 -14.53
N ARG A 69 -9.96 8.47 -15.36
CA ARG A 69 -11.41 8.36 -15.11
C ARG A 69 -11.91 6.92 -15.21
N LEU A 70 -11.42 6.13 -16.18
CA LEU A 70 -11.78 4.72 -16.26
C LEU A 70 -11.29 3.94 -15.04
N LEU A 71 -10.02 4.14 -14.64
CA LEU A 71 -9.43 3.46 -13.50
C LEU A 71 -10.13 3.80 -12.19
N VAL A 72 -10.53 5.07 -11.97
CA VAL A 72 -11.26 5.42 -10.74
C VAL A 72 -12.65 4.78 -10.69
N ILE A 73 -13.36 4.71 -11.82
CA ILE A 73 -14.67 4.05 -11.91
C ILE A 73 -14.53 2.56 -11.60
N LEU A 74 -13.57 1.89 -12.24
CA LEU A 74 -13.30 0.47 -12.03
C LEU A 74 -12.92 0.19 -10.59
N LEU A 75 -11.99 0.95 -10.02
CA LEU A 75 -11.51 0.73 -8.66
C LEU A 75 -12.57 1.04 -7.61
N ALA A 76 -13.39 2.09 -7.80
CA ALA A 76 -14.51 2.39 -6.93
C ALA A 76 -15.58 1.29 -6.97
N LEU A 77 -15.85 0.71 -8.15
CA LEU A 77 -16.76 -0.43 -8.28
C LEU A 77 -16.21 -1.67 -7.55
N LEU A 78 -14.93 -2.02 -7.78
CA LEU A 78 -14.27 -3.13 -7.09
C LEU A 78 -14.30 -2.94 -5.57
N TRP A 79 -14.02 -1.73 -5.10
CA TRP A 79 -14.06 -1.38 -3.68
C TRP A 79 -15.47 -1.48 -3.09
N GLY A 80 -16.49 -1.01 -3.81
CA GLY A 80 -17.89 -1.17 -3.40
C GLY A 80 -18.31 -2.64 -3.30
N MET A 81 -17.85 -3.49 -4.23
CA MET A 81 -18.06 -4.93 -4.16
C MET A 81 -17.35 -5.57 -2.96
N GLU A 82 -16.08 -5.23 -2.69
CA GLU A 82 -15.36 -5.75 -1.51
C GLU A 82 -16.09 -5.36 -0.22
N ILE A 83 -16.52 -4.10 -0.08
CA ILE A 83 -17.34 -3.66 1.06
C ILE A 83 -18.61 -4.53 1.17
N GLY A 84 -19.34 -4.72 0.07
CA GLY A 84 -20.53 -5.56 0.03
C GLY A 84 -20.27 -6.99 0.51
N PHE A 85 -19.20 -7.62 0.03
CA PHE A 85 -18.79 -8.96 0.46
C PHE A 85 -18.42 -9.01 1.94
N LYS A 86 -17.71 -8.00 2.48
CA LYS A 86 -17.36 -7.94 3.89
C LYS A 86 -18.55 -7.72 4.81
N PHE A 87 -19.56 -6.95 4.38
CA PHE A 87 -20.82 -6.86 5.10
C PHE A 87 -21.60 -8.17 5.04
N ALA A 88 -21.73 -8.79 3.86
CA ALA A 88 -22.45 -10.04 3.68
C ALA A 88 -21.85 -11.19 4.51
N SER A 89 -20.53 -11.27 4.57
CA SER A 89 -19.80 -12.27 5.34
C SER A 89 -19.55 -11.89 6.80
N ARG A 90 -19.96 -10.69 7.26
CA ARG A 90 -19.65 -10.18 8.63
C ARG A 90 -18.16 -10.18 8.96
N THR A 91 -17.34 -9.79 7.99
CA THR A 91 -15.88 -9.71 8.09
C THR A 91 -15.34 -8.30 7.79
N VAL A 92 -16.16 -7.27 8.05
CA VAL A 92 -15.87 -5.84 7.85
C VAL A 92 -14.55 -5.41 8.52
N ILE A 93 -14.16 -6.04 9.62
CA ILE A 93 -12.88 -5.79 10.28
C ILE A 93 -11.67 -5.95 9.33
N TYR A 94 -11.74 -6.84 8.34
CA TYR A 94 -10.66 -7.02 7.37
C TYR A 94 -10.51 -5.86 6.40
N LEU A 95 -11.45 -4.90 6.33
CA LEU A 95 -11.25 -3.65 5.58
C LEU A 95 -10.08 -2.81 6.13
N LEU A 96 -9.61 -3.12 7.35
CA LEU A 96 -8.40 -2.53 7.91
C LEU A 96 -7.11 -3.16 7.36
N ASN A 97 -7.16 -4.29 6.68
CA ASN A 97 -5.93 -4.85 6.11
C ASN A 97 -5.26 -3.83 5.16
N PRO A 98 -3.92 -3.71 5.17
CA PRO A 98 -3.22 -2.64 4.45
C PRO A 98 -3.53 -2.55 2.96
N CYS A 99 -3.83 -3.68 2.31
CA CYS A 99 -4.23 -3.71 0.90
C CYS A 99 -5.50 -2.88 0.64
N HIS A 100 -6.50 -2.97 1.52
CA HIS A 100 -7.74 -2.20 1.41
C HIS A 100 -7.53 -0.70 1.65
N VAL A 101 -6.68 -0.35 2.61
CA VAL A 101 -6.27 1.06 2.84
C VAL A 101 -5.51 1.60 1.63
N THR A 102 -4.63 0.80 1.03
CA THR A 102 -3.93 1.14 -0.22
C THR A 102 -4.91 1.35 -1.37
N THR A 103 -5.95 0.52 -1.51
CA THR A 103 -7.02 0.76 -2.49
C THR A 103 -7.71 2.12 -2.27
N LEU A 104 -8.04 2.48 -1.04
CA LEU A 104 -8.61 3.80 -0.74
C LEU A 104 -7.67 4.94 -1.11
N ILE A 105 -6.37 4.81 -0.81
CA ILE A 105 -5.33 5.76 -1.22
C ILE A 105 -5.31 5.89 -2.75
N GLN A 106 -5.38 4.77 -3.48
CA GLN A 106 -5.41 4.78 -4.94
C GLN A 106 -6.66 5.43 -5.52
N ILE A 107 -7.84 5.18 -4.94
CA ILE A 107 -9.08 5.89 -5.33
C ILE A 107 -8.89 7.39 -5.14
N TYR A 108 -8.34 7.82 -3.99
CA TYR A 108 -8.07 9.22 -3.73
C TYR A 108 -7.08 9.81 -4.75
N LEU A 109 -5.95 9.15 -5.02
CA LEU A 109 -4.98 9.60 -6.02
C LEU A 109 -5.59 9.73 -7.42
N LEU A 110 -6.48 8.81 -7.78
CA LEU A 110 -7.21 8.84 -9.06
C LEU A 110 -8.37 9.86 -9.09
N ALA A 111 -8.86 10.35 -7.97
CA ALA A 111 -9.97 11.31 -7.91
C ALA A 111 -9.51 12.75 -7.65
N ALA A 112 -8.47 12.92 -6.82
CA ALA A 112 -8.07 14.20 -6.28
C ALA A 112 -7.48 15.13 -7.35
N PRO A 113 -7.71 16.46 -7.20
CA PRO A 113 -7.03 17.45 -8.02
C PRO A 113 -5.52 17.49 -7.70
N PRO A 114 -4.68 17.89 -8.67
CA PRO A 114 -3.24 18.02 -8.46
C PRO A 114 -2.93 18.92 -7.25
N SER A 115 -2.10 18.43 -6.33
CA SER A 115 -1.66 19.18 -5.14
C SER A 115 -0.38 18.57 -4.57
N LYS A 116 0.29 19.31 -3.67
CA LYS A 116 1.45 18.79 -2.92
C LYS A 116 1.08 17.56 -2.07
N THR A 117 -0.14 17.51 -1.55
CA THR A 117 -0.67 16.36 -0.81
C THR A 117 -0.77 15.13 -1.70
N VAL A 118 -1.23 15.28 -2.95
CA VAL A 118 -1.26 14.16 -3.92
C VAL A 118 0.15 13.65 -4.21
N THR A 119 1.12 14.54 -4.41
CA THR A 119 2.52 14.14 -4.62
C THR A 119 3.08 13.38 -3.42
N ALA A 120 2.89 13.90 -2.20
CA ALA A 120 3.35 13.26 -0.98
C ALA A 120 2.71 11.87 -0.79
N LEU A 121 1.39 11.81 -0.93
CA LEU A 121 0.64 10.57 -0.76
C LEU A 121 1.01 9.55 -1.83
N PHE A 122 1.26 9.98 -3.07
CA PHE A 122 1.71 9.10 -4.14
C PHE A 122 3.07 8.47 -3.84
N ARG A 123 4.04 9.25 -3.35
CA ARG A 123 5.36 8.72 -2.95
C ARG A 123 5.27 7.78 -1.75
N ILE A 124 4.41 8.09 -0.78
CA ILE A 124 4.14 7.19 0.36
C ILE A 124 3.54 5.88 -0.13
N HIS A 125 2.52 5.97 -0.98
CA HIS A 125 1.80 4.85 -1.55
C HIS A 125 2.70 3.88 -2.33
N LEU A 126 3.68 4.37 -3.09
CA LEU A 126 4.62 3.50 -3.82
C LEU A 126 5.43 2.56 -2.90
N ASN A 127 5.62 2.95 -1.64
CA ASN A 127 6.33 2.13 -0.65
C ASN A 127 5.42 1.11 0.06
N LEU A 128 4.14 1.05 -0.28
CA LEU A 128 3.17 0.06 0.21
C LEU A 128 2.93 -1.10 -0.76
N LEU A 129 3.72 -1.18 -1.85
CA LEU A 129 3.61 -2.22 -2.88
C LEU A 129 4.06 -3.61 -2.41
N ASN A 130 4.70 -3.71 -1.24
CA ASN A 130 5.06 -5.00 -0.65
C ASN A 130 3.81 -5.82 -0.28
N GLY A 131 2.72 -5.16 0.14
CA GLY A 131 1.44 -5.80 0.44
C GLY A 131 0.89 -6.60 -0.75
N PRO A 132 0.60 -5.97 -1.90
CA PRO A 132 0.11 -6.69 -3.07
C PRO A 132 1.10 -7.70 -3.63
N LEU A 133 2.42 -7.46 -3.54
CA LEU A 133 3.40 -8.48 -3.94
C LEU A 133 3.24 -9.75 -3.10
N LEU A 134 3.19 -9.61 -1.78
CA LEU A 134 3.06 -10.76 -0.88
C LEU A 134 1.71 -11.45 -1.03
N ALA A 135 0.63 -10.71 -1.29
CA ALA A 135 -0.67 -11.28 -1.61
C ALA A 135 -0.64 -12.17 -2.87
N PHE A 136 0.20 -11.84 -3.87
CA PHE A 136 0.39 -12.70 -5.04
C PHE A 136 1.25 -13.93 -4.76
N LEU A 137 2.31 -13.79 -3.96
CA LEU A 137 3.24 -14.88 -3.65
C LEU A 137 2.68 -15.87 -2.62
N PHE A 138 1.91 -15.36 -1.64
CA PHE A 138 1.34 -16.10 -0.53
C PHE A 138 -0.16 -15.76 -0.41
N PRO A 139 -1.00 -16.25 -1.34
CA PRO A 139 -2.39 -15.85 -1.40
C PRO A 139 -3.22 -16.43 -0.26
N GLU A 140 -4.04 -15.57 0.36
CA GLU A 140 -4.99 -15.95 1.41
C GLU A 140 -6.43 -15.94 0.88
N THR A 141 -6.70 -16.79 -0.11
CA THR A 141 -8.04 -16.91 -0.72
C THR A 141 -8.89 -18.01 -0.08
N ALA A 142 -8.35 -18.77 0.88
CA ALA A 142 -9.02 -19.93 1.47
C ALA A 142 -10.34 -19.57 2.20
N SER A 143 -10.44 -18.37 2.77
CA SER A 143 -11.66 -17.90 3.44
C SER A 143 -12.69 -17.26 2.50
N ARG A 144 -12.40 -17.13 1.20
CA ARG A 144 -13.22 -16.40 0.22
C ARG A 144 -14.16 -17.35 -0.51
N THR A 145 -15.30 -17.66 0.11
CA THR A 145 -16.25 -18.66 -0.39
C THR A 145 -17.38 -18.08 -1.23
N ILE A 146 -17.59 -16.75 -1.19
CA ILE A 146 -18.62 -16.08 -1.97
C ILE A 146 -18.19 -16.03 -3.44
N PHE A 147 -19.13 -16.26 -4.37
CA PHE A 147 -18.89 -16.17 -5.80
C PHE A 147 -18.22 -14.84 -6.17
N ALA A 148 -17.15 -14.91 -6.97
CA ALA A 148 -16.31 -13.79 -7.40
C ALA A 148 -15.47 -13.08 -6.32
N GLU A 149 -15.56 -13.42 -5.03
CA GLU A 149 -14.75 -12.78 -3.98
C GLU A 149 -13.24 -13.06 -4.16
N ALA A 150 -12.89 -14.28 -4.58
CA ALA A 150 -11.51 -14.65 -4.91
C ALA A 150 -11.03 -13.96 -6.21
N ALA A 151 -11.89 -13.84 -7.22
CA ALA A 151 -11.53 -13.11 -8.44
C ALA A 151 -11.28 -11.63 -8.15
N LEU A 152 -12.13 -11.02 -7.31
CA LEU A 152 -11.98 -9.65 -6.85
C LEU A 152 -10.65 -9.45 -6.13
N TYR A 153 -10.25 -10.39 -5.26
CA TYR A 153 -8.94 -10.36 -4.59
C TYR A 153 -7.80 -10.22 -5.60
N TRP A 154 -7.74 -11.09 -6.62
CA TRP A 154 -6.68 -11.05 -7.61
C TRP A 154 -6.69 -9.78 -8.45
N ILE A 155 -7.88 -9.35 -8.89
CA ILE A 155 -8.03 -8.13 -9.69
C ILE A 155 -7.60 -6.91 -8.87
N GLN A 156 -8.05 -6.81 -7.62
CA GLN A 156 -7.74 -5.69 -6.73
C GLN A 156 -6.23 -5.58 -6.48
N HIS A 157 -5.56 -6.69 -6.14
CA HIS A 157 -4.10 -6.67 -5.94
C HIS A 157 -3.34 -6.40 -7.23
N GLY A 158 -3.82 -6.87 -8.38
CA GLY A 158 -3.23 -6.54 -9.70
C GLY A 158 -3.36 -5.04 -10.02
N MET A 159 -4.54 -4.46 -9.76
CA MET A 159 -4.79 -3.03 -9.92
C MET A 159 -3.85 -2.19 -9.07
N MET A 160 -3.40 -2.71 -7.91
CA MET A 160 -2.46 -2.00 -7.06
C MET A 160 -1.11 -1.72 -7.72
N PHE A 161 -0.69 -2.51 -8.71
CA PHE A 161 0.50 -2.25 -9.53
C PHE A 161 0.18 -1.45 -10.80
N VAL A 162 -0.98 -1.73 -11.42
CA VAL A 162 -1.41 -1.03 -12.66
C VAL A 162 -1.59 0.47 -12.43
N ILE A 163 -2.22 0.84 -11.31
CA ILE A 163 -2.55 2.24 -11.02
C ILE A 163 -1.30 3.11 -10.83
N PRO A 164 -0.34 2.80 -9.94
CA PRO A 164 0.85 3.62 -9.82
C PRO A 164 1.65 3.67 -11.11
N TYR A 165 1.73 2.58 -11.89
CA TYR A 165 2.36 2.61 -13.22
C TYR A 165 1.65 3.59 -14.16
N TYR A 166 0.32 3.57 -14.19
CA TYR A 166 -0.47 4.50 -14.99
C TYR A 166 -0.31 5.96 -14.54
N LEU A 167 -0.26 6.20 -13.23
CA LEU A 167 -0.04 7.52 -12.67
C LEU A 167 1.36 8.06 -13.03
N LEU A 168 2.41 7.21 -12.97
CA LEU A 168 3.76 7.55 -13.48
C LEU A 168 3.71 7.91 -14.96
N ARG A 169 2.97 7.14 -15.77
CA ARG A 169 2.71 7.44 -17.18
C ARG A 169 2.08 8.82 -17.40
N ILE A 170 1.16 9.26 -16.53
CA ILE A 170 0.63 10.63 -16.57
C ILE A 170 1.72 11.64 -16.20
N GLY A 171 2.43 11.41 -15.10
CA GLY A 171 3.45 12.32 -14.60
C GLY A 171 2.90 13.56 -13.88
N GLY A 172 3.64 14.66 -13.90
CA GLY A 172 3.28 15.89 -13.18
C GLY A 172 3.37 15.72 -11.66
N VAL A 173 2.24 15.67 -10.96
CA VAL A 173 2.19 15.44 -9.49
C VAL A 173 2.52 14.00 -9.10
N TYR A 174 2.41 13.05 -10.04
CA TYR A 174 2.82 11.66 -9.84
C TYR A 174 4.29 11.48 -10.21
N ASN A 175 5.15 12.12 -9.44
CA ASN A 175 6.60 12.07 -9.63
C ASN A 175 7.28 11.35 -8.46
N VAL A 176 8.44 10.78 -8.76
CA VAL A 176 9.26 10.03 -7.81
C VAL A 176 10.49 10.83 -7.39
N GLU A 177 10.96 10.57 -6.18
CA GLU A 177 12.24 11.06 -5.69
C GLU A 177 13.43 10.45 -6.47
N PRO A 178 14.63 11.04 -6.39
CA PRO A 178 15.83 10.43 -6.97
C PRO A 178 16.06 8.99 -6.51
N ILE A 179 16.69 8.16 -7.35
CA ILE A 179 16.87 6.73 -7.07
C ILE A 179 17.62 6.47 -5.74
N TRP A 180 18.58 7.34 -5.42
CA TRP A 180 19.39 7.26 -4.19
C TRP A 180 18.78 8.00 -3.00
N ASP A 181 17.63 8.65 -3.16
CA ASP A 181 16.91 9.25 -2.05
C ASP A 181 16.00 8.19 -1.39
N PHE A 182 16.37 7.72 -0.20
CA PHE A 182 15.59 6.76 0.57
C PHE A 182 14.75 7.40 1.66
N ASN A 183 14.75 8.74 1.81
CA ASN A 183 14.02 9.40 2.89
C ASN A 183 12.52 9.12 2.81
N TRP A 184 11.94 9.16 1.59
CA TRP A 184 10.55 8.80 1.35
C TRP A 184 10.25 7.34 1.70
N ALA A 185 11.15 6.42 1.36
CA ALA A 185 10.96 5.00 1.65
C ALA A 185 11.02 4.71 3.16
N ILE A 186 12.02 5.28 3.85
CA ILE A 186 12.18 5.15 5.30
C ILE A 186 10.97 5.73 6.03
N PHE A 187 10.56 6.95 5.67
CA PHE A 187 9.39 7.60 6.26
C PHE A 187 8.10 6.79 6.06
N SER A 188 7.84 6.34 4.83
CA SER A 188 6.65 5.54 4.50
C SER A 188 6.64 4.20 5.21
N TYR A 189 7.80 3.56 5.35
CA TYR A 189 7.93 2.32 6.07
C TYR A 189 7.63 2.49 7.57
N CYS A 190 8.11 3.56 8.20
CA CYS A 190 7.75 3.89 9.58
C CYS A 190 6.25 4.15 9.74
N LEU A 191 5.61 4.86 8.81
CA LEU A 191 4.15 5.04 8.82
C LEU A 191 3.42 3.69 8.72
N ASN A 192 3.89 2.79 7.85
CA ASN A 192 3.34 1.46 7.71
C ASN A 192 3.48 0.66 9.01
N LEU A 193 4.64 0.67 9.67
CA LEU A 193 4.84 0.02 10.96
C LEU A 193 3.94 0.60 12.06
N LEU A 194 3.80 1.93 12.14
CA LEU A 194 2.89 2.57 13.10
C LEU A 194 1.44 2.13 12.86
N TYR A 195 1.00 2.03 11.61
CA TYR A 195 -0.34 1.53 11.28
C TYR A 195 -0.55 0.10 11.82
N HIS A 196 0.43 -0.77 11.65
CA HIS A 196 0.37 -2.16 12.12
C HIS A 196 0.38 -2.29 13.65
N PHE A 197 1.37 -1.68 14.31
CA PHE A 197 1.58 -1.83 15.75
C PHE A 197 0.61 -1.01 16.60
N ILE A 198 0.02 0.06 16.06
CA ILE A 198 -0.94 0.91 16.78
C ILE A 198 -2.35 0.57 16.34
N VAL A 199 -2.70 0.71 15.05
CA VAL A 199 -4.09 0.60 14.60
C VAL A 199 -4.51 -0.86 14.52
N LEU A 200 -3.78 -1.67 13.75
CA LEU A 200 -4.17 -3.07 13.54
C LEU A 200 -4.09 -3.86 14.83
N GLN A 201 -2.98 -3.79 15.56
CA GLN A 201 -2.83 -4.55 16.80
C GLN A 201 -3.87 -4.16 17.86
N ALA A 202 -4.15 -2.87 18.07
CA ALA A 202 -5.10 -2.44 19.08
C ALA A 202 -6.53 -2.92 18.81
N ILE A 203 -6.89 -3.10 17.53
CA ILE A 203 -8.19 -3.63 17.12
C ILE A 203 -8.18 -5.17 17.08
N ALA A 204 -7.08 -5.77 16.62
CA ALA A 204 -6.92 -7.21 16.45
C ALA A 204 -6.98 -7.97 17.79
N ILE A 205 -6.28 -7.49 18.83
CA ILE A 205 -6.21 -8.16 20.14
C ILE A 205 -7.61 -8.37 20.75
N PRO A 206 -8.43 -7.32 20.98
CA PRO A 206 -9.74 -7.49 21.59
C PRO A 206 -10.73 -8.23 20.68
N ALA A 207 -10.59 -8.11 19.35
CA ALA A 207 -11.41 -8.85 18.39
C ALA A 207 -10.98 -10.31 18.22
N GLN A 208 -9.77 -10.67 18.67
CA GLN A 208 -9.11 -11.95 18.41
C GLN A 208 -9.04 -12.30 16.91
N VAL A 209 -8.94 -11.29 16.04
CA VAL A 209 -8.86 -11.47 14.58
C VAL A 209 -7.47 -11.11 14.11
N ASN A 210 -6.84 -12.00 13.32
CA ASN A 210 -5.47 -11.82 12.87
C ASN A 210 -5.36 -10.83 11.70
N LEU A 211 -5.46 -9.53 11.99
CA LEU A 211 -5.31 -8.47 11.00
C LEU A 211 -3.86 -8.40 10.52
N ASN A 212 -3.65 -8.75 9.25
CA ASN A 212 -2.35 -8.76 8.58
C ASN A 212 -1.23 -9.40 9.43
N HIS A 213 -1.53 -10.53 10.06
CA HIS A 213 -0.61 -11.32 10.89
C HIS A 213 -0.06 -10.62 12.15
N MET A 214 -0.75 -9.59 12.66
CA MET A 214 -0.30 -8.90 13.87
C MET A 214 -0.40 -9.73 15.16
N LEU A 215 -1.22 -10.78 15.19
CA LEU A 215 -1.40 -11.63 16.37
C LEU A 215 -0.57 -12.92 16.29
N CYS A 216 -0.60 -13.57 15.13
CA CYS A 216 0.18 -14.78 14.86
C CYS A 216 0.66 -14.83 13.40
N PRO A 217 1.77 -15.52 13.09
CA PRO A 217 2.31 -15.61 11.73
C PRO A 217 1.38 -16.40 10.79
N ALA A 218 1.52 -16.23 9.47
CA ALA A 218 0.84 -17.09 8.51
C ALA A 218 1.35 -18.55 8.62
N ILE A 219 0.60 -19.53 8.09
CA ILE A 219 1.05 -20.93 8.06
C ILE A 219 2.32 -21.09 7.20
N LEU A 220 2.39 -20.33 6.11
CA LEU A 220 3.52 -20.37 5.17
C LEU A 220 4.64 -19.40 5.55
N ASP A 221 4.57 -18.75 6.71
CA ASP A 221 5.59 -17.81 7.14
C ASP A 221 6.90 -18.56 7.46
N PRO A 222 8.00 -18.30 6.74
CA PRO A 222 9.28 -18.98 6.98
C PRO A 222 9.92 -18.57 8.32
N PHE A 223 9.41 -17.53 8.98
CA PHE A 223 9.88 -17.04 10.27
C PHE A 223 8.93 -17.40 11.42
N ASP A 224 8.10 -18.45 11.26
CA ASP A 224 7.25 -18.97 12.33
C ASP A 224 8.04 -19.18 13.61
N GLY A 225 7.48 -18.71 14.72
CA GLY A 225 8.12 -18.72 16.02
C GLY A 225 7.96 -17.40 16.74
N PRO A 226 8.54 -17.30 17.94
CA PRO A 226 8.28 -16.16 18.81
C PRO A 226 8.83 -14.84 18.26
N TRP A 227 9.78 -14.89 17.30
CA TRP A 227 10.42 -13.71 16.70
C TRP A 227 9.81 -13.25 15.38
N TYR A 228 8.72 -13.87 14.90
CA TYR A 228 8.19 -13.63 13.56
C TYR A 228 7.90 -12.14 13.27
N ARG A 229 7.35 -11.38 14.24
CA ARG A 229 7.11 -9.93 14.05
C ARG A 229 8.39 -9.13 13.90
N ILE A 230 9.43 -9.48 14.66
CA ILE A 230 10.73 -8.81 14.57
C ILE A 230 11.41 -9.16 13.25
N ALA A 231 11.31 -10.43 12.82
CA ALA A 231 11.75 -10.82 11.50
C ALA A 231 11.03 -9.99 10.42
N ALA A 232 9.70 -9.87 10.50
CA ALA A 232 8.89 -9.05 9.61
C ALA A 232 9.35 -7.58 9.59
N VAL A 233 9.60 -6.97 10.76
CA VAL A 233 10.15 -5.61 10.85
C VAL A 233 11.51 -5.51 10.14
N VAL A 234 12.41 -6.47 10.34
CA VAL A 234 13.77 -6.39 9.76
C VAL A 234 13.75 -6.64 8.25
N HIS A 235 13.12 -7.71 7.79
CA HIS A 235 13.16 -8.05 6.38
C HIS A 235 12.28 -7.12 5.53
N GLN A 236 11.17 -6.60 6.05
CA GLN A 236 10.35 -5.61 5.34
C GLN A 236 11.04 -4.24 5.25
N ALA A 237 11.89 -3.88 6.23
CA ALA A 237 12.72 -2.67 6.13
C ALA A 237 13.66 -2.70 4.91
N ILE A 238 13.97 -3.88 4.39
CA ILE A 238 14.78 -4.09 3.18
C ILE A 238 13.86 -4.26 1.96
N LEU A 239 12.84 -5.12 2.05
CA LEU A 239 11.97 -5.44 0.92
C LEU A 239 11.19 -4.22 0.42
N CYS A 240 10.57 -3.44 1.30
CA CYS A 240 9.74 -2.29 0.92
C CYS A 240 10.50 -1.25 0.06
N PRO A 241 11.66 -0.71 0.51
CA PRO A 241 12.40 0.25 -0.30
C PRO A 241 12.91 -0.37 -1.60
N LEU A 242 13.46 -1.59 -1.57
CA LEU A 242 14.00 -2.23 -2.78
C LEU A 242 12.90 -2.48 -3.81
N LEU A 243 11.74 -2.96 -3.38
CA LEU A 243 10.60 -3.18 -4.27
C LEU A 243 10.11 -1.87 -4.88
N CYS A 244 9.96 -0.82 -4.08
CA CYS A 244 9.57 0.50 -4.57
C CYS A 244 10.57 1.03 -5.63
N LYS A 245 11.87 0.96 -5.34
CA LYS A 245 12.91 1.41 -6.27
C LYS A 245 12.96 0.56 -7.54
N LEU A 246 12.85 -0.77 -7.41
CA LEU A 246 12.79 -1.68 -8.56
C LEU A 246 11.56 -1.38 -9.44
N PHE A 247 10.39 -1.20 -8.83
CA PHE A 247 9.17 -0.82 -9.54
C PHE A 247 9.36 0.49 -10.31
N CYS A 248 9.94 1.51 -9.68
CA CYS A 248 10.22 2.79 -10.33
C CYS A 248 11.22 2.66 -11.48
N LEU A 249 12.27 1.84 -11.35
CA LEU A 249 13.24 1.58 -12.42
C LEU A 249 12.62 0.86 -13.61
N VAL A 250 11.80 -0.16 -13.35
CA VAL A 250 11.07 -0.89 -14.40
C VAL A 250 10.09 0.06 -15.10
N ALA A 251 9.35 0.87 -14.34
CA ALA A 251 8.45 1.86 -14.91
C ALA A 251 9.18 2.90 -15.76
N ASP A 252 10.32 3.44 -15.29
CA ASP A 252 11.16 4.36 -16.06
C ASP A 252 11.62 3.71 -17.37
N PHE A 253 12.19 2.50 -17.32
CA PHE A 253 12.61 1.77 -18.53
C PHE A 253 11.45 1.57 -19.50
N CYS A 254 10.29 1.13 -19.03
CA CYS A 254 9.11 0.89 -19.86
C CYS A 254 8.59 2.19 -20.51
N LEU A 255 8.56 3.29 -19.76
CA LEU A 255 7.99 4.55 -20.22
C LEU A 255 8.95 5.38 -21.09
N THR A 256 10.27 5.15 -20.99
CA THR A 256 11.29 5.97 -21.66
C THR A 256 12.13 5.24 -22.71
N LYS A 257 12.31 3.92 -22.57
CA LYS A 257 13.21 3.13 -23.43
C LYS A 257 12.50 2.01 -24.19
N PHE A 258 11.56 1.30 -23.57
CA PHE A 258 10.93 0.12 -24.18
C PHE A 258 9.92 0.50 -25.28
N PRO A 259 10.17 0.18 -26.57
CA PRO A 259 9.37 0.72 -27.68
C PRO A 259 7.85 0.51 -27.58
N PRO A 260 7.31 -0.65 -27.13
CA PRO A 260 5.87 -0.87 -27.05
C PRO A 260 5.13 0.05 -26.07
N THR A 261 5.81 0.52 -25.01
CA THR A 261 5.19 1.36 -23.97
C THR A 261 5.83 2.73 -23.83
N LYS A 262 6.87 3.02 -24.63
CA LYS A 262 7.59 4.29 -24.61
C LYS A 262 6.65 5.43 -25.01
N ILE A 263 6.53 6.38 -24.11
CA ILE A 263 5.67 7.56 -24.27
C ILE A 263 6.34 8.85 -23.77
N LYS A 264 7.49 8.73 -23.09
CA LYS A 264 8.24 9.83 -22.50
C LYS A 264 9.70 9.78 -22.96
N PRO A 265 10.37 10.93 -23.10
CA PRO A 265 11.82 10.96 -23.28
C PRO A 265 12.57 10.63 -21.97
N HIS A 266 12.03 11.04 -20.82
CA HIS A 266 12.59 10.83 -19.48
C HIS A 266 11.45 10.76 -18.43
N MET A 267 11.69 10.10 -17.30
CA MET A 267 10.68 9.93 -16.24
C MET A 267 10.46 11.19 -15.37
N LYS A 268 11.51 12.01 -15.23
CA LYS A 268 11.45 13.29 -14.53
C LYS A 268 10.94 14.36 -15.50
N ASP A 269 9.64 14.40 -15.77
CA ASP A 269 9.07 15.35 -16.73
C ASP A 269 9.62 16.77 -16.48
N HIS A 270 10.60 17.20 -17.29
CA HIS A 270 11.14 18.55 -17.26
C HIS A 270 9.99 19.56 -17.35
N LEU A 271 9.85 20.41 -16.35
CA LEU A 271 8.95 21.58 -16.35
C LEU A 271 9.51 22.75 -17.14
N GLN A 272 10.09 22.46 -18.29
CA GLN A 272 10.43 23.46 -19.30
C GLN A 272 10.38 22.78 -20.67
N ASP A 273 9.18 22.63 -21.22
CA ASP A 273 9.06 22.89 -22.65
C ASP A 273 9.34 24.39 -22.82
N LYS A 274 10.58 24.73 -23.14
CA LYS A 274 10.89 26.05 -23.69
C LYS A 274 10.00 26.23 -24.92
N LYS A 275 9.18 27.29 -24.90
CA LYS A 275 8.63 28.01 -26.05
C LYS A 275 8.40 27.15 -27.30
N LEU A 276 7.17 26.64 -27.45
CA LEU A 276 6.61 26.29 -28.76
C LEU A 276 5.37 27.15 -29.05
N VAL A 277 5.48 28.47 -28.82
CA VAL A 277 4.59 29.48 -29.43
C VAL A 277 5.36 30.80 -29.57
N GLU A 278 6.34 30.84 -30.47
CA GLU A 278 6.87 32.07 -31.08
C GLU A 278 7.26 31.69 -32.51
N TYR A 279 6.28 31.45 -33.38
CA TYR A 279 6.39 31.54 -34.85
C TYR A 279 4.98 31.48 -35.44
N VAL A 280 4.21 32.56 -35.29
CA VAL A 280 3.28 33.06 -36.32
C VAL A 280 3.21 34.58 -36.15
N GLU A 281 4.22 35.27 -36.66
CA GLU A 281 4.09 36.54 -37.37
C GLU A 281 4.88 36.42 -38.67
#